data_AF-A0A482TG81-F1
#
_entry.id   AF-A0A482TG81-F1
#
_cell.length_a   1.000
_cell.length_b   1.000
_cell.length_c   1.000
_cell.angle_alpha   90.00
_cell.angle_beta   90.00
_cell.angle_gamma   90.00
#
_symmetry.space_group_name_H-M   'P 1'
#
loop_
_entity.id
_entity.type
_entity.pdbx_description
1 polymer ?
#
loop_
_entity_poly.entity_id
_entity_poly.type
_entity_poly.pdbx_seq_one_letter_code
_entity_poly.pdbx_strand_id
1 'polypeptide(L)' 'MAMREGEFGRILTVLEEADVNGTLTAREICDLLEEHDEAFGSAHRVATVLGRRAQSGEVEVIQGQPYRYRVPDRDN' A
#
# COMPACT_ATOMS: atom_id res chain seq x y z
N MET A 1 -2.74 -5.88 -21.16
CA MET A 1 -3.99 -5.94 -20.38
C MET A 1 -3.78 -6.87 -19.19
N ALA A 2 -3.09 -6.39 -18.15
CA ALA A 2 -2.85 -7.15 -16.93
C ALA A 2 -4.05 -7.01 -15.99
N MET A 3 -5.17 -7.65 -16.36
CA MET A 3 -6.15 -8.02 -15.35
C MET A 3 -5.42 -8.95 -14.36
N ARG A 4 -5.30 -8.56 -13.09
CA ARG A 4 -4.81 -9.35 -11.91
C ARG A 4 -3.41 -9.01 -11.39
N GLU A 5 -3.07 -7.75 -11.24
CA GLU A 5 -2.23 -7.38 -10.09
C GLU A 5 -3.21 -7.26 -8.91
N GLY A 6 -3.12 -8.16 -7.92
CA GLY A 6 -4.13 -8.31 -6.85
C GLY A 6 -4.33 -7.04 -6.01
N GLU A 7 -4.97 -7.15 -4.85
CA GLU A 7 -5.15 -6.01 -3.91
C GLU A 7 -3.88 -5.15 -3.77
N PHE A 8 -2.72 -5.77 -3.68
CA PHE A 8 -1.46 -5.03 -3.63
C PHE A 8 -1.18 -4.14 -4.85
N GLY A 9 -1.45 -4.58 -6.08
CA GLY A 9 -1.17 -3.76 -7.27
C GLY A 9 -2.07 -2.53 -7.36
N ARG A 10 -3.31 -2.61 -6.86
CA ARG A 10 -4.19 -1.44 -6.72
C ARG A 10 -3.63 -0.43 -5.73
N ILE A 11 -3.09 -0.93 -4.60
CA ILE A 11 -2.38 -0.08 -3.63
C ILE A 11 -1.21 0.62 -4.31
N LEU A 12 -0.39 -0.09 -5.08
CA LEU A 12 0.73 0.51 -5.80
C LEU A 12 0.28 1.62 -6.76
N THR A 13 -0.72 1.33 -7.59
CA THR A 13 -1.22 2.28 -8.59
C THR A 13 -1.67 3.59 -7.93
N VAL A 14 -2.44 3.51 -6.83
CA VAL A 14 -2.91 4.70 -6.12
C VAL A 14 -1.76 5.45 -5.45
N LEU A 15 -0.79 4.74 -4.86
CA LEU A 15 0.37 5.40 -4.24
C LEU A 15 1.24 6.12 -5.28
N GLU A 16 1.40 5.55 -6.47
CA GLU A 16 2.07 6.17 -7.62
C GLU A 16 1.28 7.39 -8.13
N GLU A 17 -0.03 7.28 -8.29
CA GLU A 17 -0.90 8.40 -8.72
C GLU A 17 -0.92 9.57 -7.73
N ALA A 18 -0.84 9.27 -6.43
CA ALA A 18 -0.81 10.27 -5.37
C ALA A 18 0.60 10.84 -5.09
N ASP A 19 1.62 10.43 -5.87
CA ASP A 19 3.03 10.86 -5.75
C ASP A 19 3.56 10.75 -4.30
N VAL A 20 3.16 9.69 -3.59
CA VAL A 20 3.44 9.58 -2.16
C VAL A 20 4.81 8.98 -1.92
N ASN A 21 5.76 9.89 -1.72
CA ASN A 21 7.13 9.55 -1.40
C ASN A 21 7.30 9.34 0.11
N GLY A 22 7.58 8.10 0.53
CA GLY A 22 8.02 7.81 1.90
C GLY A 22 7.33 6.63 2.60
N THR A 23 7.09 6.80 3.90
CA THR A 23 6.56 5.75 4.77
C THR A 23 5.15 6.12 5.19
N LEU A 24 4.17 5.26 4.92
CA LEU A 24 2.77 5.52 5.25
C LEU A 24 2.23 4.50 6.23
N THR A 25 1.27 4.92 7.04
CA THR A 25 0.48 4.02 7.87
C THR A 25 -0.58 3.33 7.02
N ALA A 26 -1.06 2.17 7.47
CA ALA A 26 -2.16 1.48 6.78
C ALA A 26 -3.44 2.32 6.72
N ARG A 27 -3.61 3.29 7.63
CA ARG A 27 -4.75 4.22 7.61
C ARG A 27 -4.60 5.26 6.51
N GLU A 28 -3.45 5.94 6.44
CA GLU A 28 -3.17 6.92 5.38
C GLU A 28 -3.32 6.28 3.99
N ILE A 29 -2.82 5.05 3.82
CA ILE A 29 -3.00 4.31 2.56
C ILE A 29 -4.48 4.00 2.29
N CYS A 30 -5.26 3.64 3.31
CA CYS A 30 -6.70 3.40 3.14
C CYS A 30 -7.46 4.66 2.74
N ASP A 31 -7.12 5.79 3.37
CA ASP A 31 -7.75 7.08 3.07
C ASP A 31 -7.45 7.49 1.62
N LEU A 32 -6.19 7.33 1.16
CA LEU A 32 -5.82 7.57 -0.25
C LEU A 32 -6.56 6.65 -1.23
N LEU A 33 -6.75 5.38 -0.89
CA LEU A 33 -7.51 4.44 -1.73
C LEU A 33 -8.98 4.88 -1.84
N GLU A 34 -9.57 5.32 -0.73
CA GLU A 34 -10.94 5.84 -0.74
C GLU A 34 -11.06 7.14 -1.56
N GLU A 35 -10.05 8.02 -1.50
CA GLU A 35 -9.97 9.24 -2.32
C GLU A 35 -9.87 8.95 -3.83
N HIS A 36 -9.30 7.81 -4.22
CA HIS A 36 -9.17 7.34 -5.60
C HIS A 36 -10.28 6.35 -6.03
N ASP A 37 -11.43 6.32 -5.32
CA ASP A 37 -12.57 5.42 -5.59
C ASP A 37 -12.24 3.90 -5.50
N GLU A 38 -11.14 3.53 -4.84
CA GLU A 38 -10.73 2.13 -4.61
C GLU A 38 -11.31 1.58 -3.30
N ALA A 39 -12.38 0.78 -3.42
CA ALA A 39 -13.07 0.17 -2.28
C ALA A 39 -12.26 -0.96 -1.60
N PHE A 40 -11.34 -0.59 -0.71
CA PHE A 40 -10.57 -1.53 0.11
C PHE A 40 -11.28 -1.95 1.40
N GLY A 41 -12.13 -1.09 1.94
CA GLY A 41 -13.05 -1.40 3.05
C GLY A 41 -12.46 -1.33 4.46
N SER A 42 -11.13 -1.28 4.64
CA SER A 42 -10.51 -0.84 5.91
C SER A 42 -8.97 -0.79 5.85
N ALA A 43 -8.39 0.04 6.72
CA ALA A 43 -6.95 0.06 7.01
C ALA A 43 -6.39 -1.30 7.48
N HIS A 44 -7.18 -2.12 8.18
CA HIS A 44 -6.72 -3.45 8.63
C HIS A 44 -6.49 -4.41 7.45
N ARG A 45 -7.34 -4.32 6.42
CA ARG A 45 -7.17 -5.10 5.20
C ARG A 45 -5.90 -4.68 4.46
N VAL A 46 -5.67 -3.37 4.34
CA VAL A 46 -4.43 -2.80 3.78
C VAL A 46 -3.21 -3.34 4.54
N ALA A 47 -3.23 -3.27 5.87
CA ALA A 47 -2.15 -3.80 6.71
C ALA A 47 -1.89 -5.30 6.48
N THR A 48 -2.94 -6.09 6.25
CA THR A 48 -2.84 -7.54 5.97
C THR A 48 -2.19 -7.81 4.62
N VAL A 49 -2.58 -7.06 3.60
CA VAL A 49 -2.00 -7.16 2.24
C VAL A 49 -0.52 -6.77 2.28
N LEU A 50 -0.19 -5.62 2.88
CA LEU A 50 1.18 -5.13 2.98
C LEU A 50 2.05 -6.03 3.84
N GLY A 51 1.51 -6.56 4.95
CA GLY A 51 2.22 -7.52 5.81
C GLY A 51 2.52 -8.85 5.12
N ARG A 52 1.67 -9.30 4.19
CA ARG A 52 1.97 -10.46 3.33
C ARG A 52 3.09 -10.15 2.35
N ARG A 53 3.07 -8.98 1.73
CA ARG A 53 4.08 -8.55 0.74
C ARG A 53 5.46 -8.29 1.36
N ALA A 54 5.46 -7.87 2.62
CA ALA A 54 6.69 -7.73 3.40
C ALA A 54 7.44 -9.06 3.59
N GLN A 55 6.74 -10.19 3.66
CA GLN A 55 7.38 -11.50 3.73
C GLN A 55 8.12 -11.86 2.44
N SER A 56 7.69 -11.31 1.30
CA SER A 56 8.35 -11.46 0.00
C SER A 56 9.44 -10.41 -0.24
N GLY A 57 9.61 -9.42 0.66
CA GLY A 57 10.52 -8.29 0.47
C GLY A 57 10.01 -7.21 -0.49
N GLU A 58 8.74 -7.27 -0.92
CA GLU A 58 8.13 -6.27 -1.80
C GLU A 58 7.73 -4.98 -1.04
N VAL A 59 7.65 -5.04 0.29
CA VAL A 59 7.29 -3.92 1.17
C VAL A 59 8.17 -3.97 2.41
N GLU A 60 8.69 -2.83 2.83
CA GLU A 60 9.41 -2.71 4.11
C GLU A 60 8.41 -2.31 5.22
N VAL A 61 8.36 -3.10 6.29
CA VAL A 61 7.56 -2.78 7.49
C VAL A 61 8.47 -2.12 8.52
N ILE A 62 8.17 -0.87 8.82
CA ILE A 62 8.91 -0.07 9.79
C ILE A 62 8.13 -0.15 11.11
N GLN A 63 8.76 -0.79 12.08
CA GLN A 63 8.19 -0.94 13.42
C GLN A 63 8.10 0.44 14.10
N GLY A 64 6.92 0.75 14.63
CA GLY A 64 6.61 2.03 15.25
C GLY A 64 5.19 2.01 15.83
N GLN A 65 4.80 3.08 16.51
CA GLN A 65 3.42 3.30 16.97
C GLN A 65 2.91 4.60 16.35
N PRO A 66 2.12 4.54 15.26
CA PRO A 66 1.64 3.35 14.53
C PRO A 66 2.69 2.69 13.60
N TYR A 67 2.41 1.45 13.16
CA TYR A 67 3.21 0.76 12.13
C TYR A 67 3.20 1.53 10.81
N ARG A 68 4.35 1.58 10.15
CA ARG A 68 4.50 2.22 8.85
C ARG A 68 5.00 1.24 7.80
N TYR A 69 4.66 1.50 6.56
CA TYR A 69 4.97 0.70 5.39
C TYR A 69 5.67 1.60 4.39
N ARG A 70 6.83 1.15 3.91
CA ARG A 70 7.48 1.73 2.75
C ARG A 70 7.34 0.75 1.60
N VAL A 71 6.69 1.22 0.55
CA VAL A 71 6.73 0.54 -0.74
C VAL A 71 7.97 1.07 -1.44
N PRO A 72 8.93 0.21 -1.85
CA PRO A 72 10.03 0.66 -2.68
C PRO A 72 9.44 1.18 -3.99
N ASP A 73 9.80 2.40 -4.34
CA ASP A 73 9.51 2.94 -5.67
C ASP A 73 10.03 1.91 -6.69
N ARG A 74 9.15 1.39 -7.54
CA ARG A 74 9.58 0.54 -8.65
C ARG A 74 10.12 1.48 -9.72
N ASP A 75 11.20 2.18 -9.39
CA ASP A 75 11.98 2.95 -10.35
C ASP A 75 12.43 1.94 -11.41
N ASN A 76 11.85 2.13 -12.60
CA ASN A 76 11.91 1.26 -13.76
C ASN A 76 13.35 1.09 -14.29
#